data_AF-A0A382AMA2-F1
#
_entry.id   AF-A0A382AMA2-F1
#
_cell.length_a   1.000
_cell.length_b   1.000
_cell.length_c   1.000
_cell.angle_alpha   90.00
_cell.angle_beta   90.00
_cell.angle_gamma   90.00
#
_symmetry.space_group_name_H-M   'P 1'
#
loop_
_entity.id
_entity.type
_entity.pdbx_description
1 polymer ?
#
loop_
_entity_poly.entity_id
_entity_poly.type
_entity_poly.pdbx_seq_one_letter_code
_entity_poly.pdbx_strand_id
1 'polypeptide(L)'
;MPDNLISEEKMVDVIYEMTLITVSKGVNRRILENSGVIPEKYIFEKYNIDSLQFALSNEFYSNDLNRYLDIYNRVKAKLQENKQIIIDSIENYKKDRAKRSLEIVKRERSSTIDSIKMKRSRMPLKTND
;
A
#
# COMPACT_ATOMS: atom_id res chain seq x y z
N MET A 1 0.72 -28.27 26.90
CA MET A 1 0.62 -27.17 25.91
C MET A 1 -0.84 -27.11 25.48
N PRO A 2 -1.42 -25.94 25.17
CA PRO A 2 -2.73 -25.89 24.54
C PRO A 2 -2.67 -26.66 23.21
N ASP A 3 -3.57 -27.62 22.99
CA ASP A 3 -3.52 -28.50 21.81
C ASP A 3 -3.74 -27.76 20.48
N ASN A 4 -4.26 -26.52 20.55
CA ASN A 4 -4.62 -25.71 19.39
C ASN A 4 -3.92 -24.33 19.38
N LEU A 5 -2.64 -24.27 19.79
CA LEU A 5 -1.90 -23.00 19.81
C LEU A 5 -1.68 -22.42 18.39
N ILE A 6 -1.99 -21.14 18.20
CA ILE A 6 -1.60 -20.38 16.99
C ILE A 6 -0.07 -20.28 16.99
N SER A 7 0.62 -20.71 15.92
CA SER A 7 2.08 -20.57 15.84
C SER A 7 2.54 -19.11 15.90
N GLU A 8 3.78 -18.85 16.33
CA GLU A 8 4.30 -17.47 16.45
C GLU A 8 4.23 -16.72 15.12
N GLU A 9 4.65 -17.38 14.03
CA GLU A 9 4.54 -16.85 12.67
C GLU A 9 3.11 -16.42 12.33
N LYS A 10 2.14 -17.30 12.60
CA LYS A 10 0.72 -17.03 12.34
C LYS A 10 0.19 -15.94 13.28
N MET A 11 0.66 -15.89 14.52
CA MET A 11 0.28 -14.87 15.50
C MET A 11 0.76 -13.47 15.08
N VAL A 12 1.99 -13.37 14.56
CA VAL A 12 2.52 -12.13 13.96
C VAL A 12 1.59 -11.65 12.85
N ASP A 13 1.19 -12.54 11.94
CA ASP A 13 0.29 -12.20 10.84
C ASP A 13 -1.11 -11.78 11.31
N VAL A 14 -1.69 -12.51 12.27
CA VAL A 14 -3.02 -12.18 12.85
C VAL A 14 -2.99 -10.81 13.53
N ILE A 15 -2.01 -10.56 14.39
CA ILE A 15 -1.87 -9.28 15.11
C ILE A 15 -1.60 -8.14 14.13
N TYR A 16 -0.79 -8.37 13.10
CA TYR A 16 -0.55 -7.41 12.03
C TYR A 16 -1.86 -6.97 11.35
N GLU A 17 -2.72 -7.91 10.95
CA GLU A 17 -3.98 -7.58 10.29
C GLU A 17 -5.01 -6.96 11.22
N MET A 18 -5.10 -7.43 12.47
CA MET A 18 -5.92 -6.78 13.50
C MET A 18 -5.50 -5.33 13.71
N THR A 19 -4.18 -5.07 13.72
CA THR A 19 -3.63 -3.72 13.86
C THR A 19 -4.02 -2.86 12.67
N LEU A 20 -3.84 -3.35 11.44
CA LEU A 20 -4.23 -2.63 10.22
C LEU A 20 -5.71 -2.26 10.20
N ILE A 21 -6.58 -3.21 10.55
CA ILE A 21 -8.03 -2.97 10.63
C ILE A 21 -8.34 -1.92 11.69
N THR A 22 -7.73 -2.02 12.87
CA THR A 22 -7.98 -1.10 13.99
C THR A 22 -7.59 0.34 13.64
N VAL A 23 -6.43 0.54 13.01
CA VAL A 23 -6.02 1.89 12.57
C VAL A 23 -6.86 2.40 11.39
N SER A 24 -7.35 1.50 10.54
CA SER A 24 -8.23 1.84 9.41
C SER A 24 -9.64 2.27 9.84
N LYS A 25 -10.09 1.84 11.04
CA LYS A 25 -11.37 2.26 11.62
C LYS A 25 -11.46 3.79 11.84
N GLY A 26 -10.34 4.53 11.87
CA GLY A 26 -10.39 6.00 11.91
C GLY A 26 -10.87 6.65 10.61
N VAL A 27 -10.43 6.12 9.46
CA VAL A 27 -10.61 6.77 8.14
C VAL A 27 -11.75 6.15 7.34
N ASN A 28 -11.95 4.83 7.41
CA ASN A 28 -12.88 4.10 6.52
C ASN A 28 -13.89 3.19 7.25
N ARG A 29 -14.07 3.35 8.58
CA ARG A 29 -14.97 2.51 9.40
C ARG A 29 -16.39 2.38 8.85
N ARG A 30 -16.97 3.48 8.36
CA ARG A 30 -18.32 3.48 7.80
C ARG A 30 -18.44 2.58 6.56
N ILE A 31 -17.39 2.45 5.75
CA ILE A 31 -17.44 1.62 4.53
C ILE A 31 -17.45 0.13 4.89
N LEU A 32 -16.66 -0.27 5.90
CA LEU A 32 -16.61 -1.66 6.38
C LEU A 32 -17.87 -2.06 7.16
N GLU A 33 -18.39 -1.17 8.00
CA GLU A 33 -19.62 -1.42 8.76
C GLU A 33 -20.85 -1.48 7.82
N ASN A 34 -20.93 -0.58 6.82
CA ASN A 34 -22.05 -0.54 5.88
C ASN A 34 -22.05 -1.71 4.88
N SER A 35 -20.93 -2.40 4.68
CA SER A 35 -20.85 -3.61 3.85
C SER A 35 -21.18 -4.89 4.62
N GLY A 36 -21.49 -4.81 5.91
CA GLY A 36 -21.81 -5.96 6.76
C GLY A 36 -20.60 -6.82 7.15
N VAL A 37 -19.38 -6.35 6.89
CA VAL A 37 -18.16 -7.07 7.22
C VAL A 37 -17.79 -6.82 8.68
N ILE A 38 -17.77 -7.88 9.48
CA ILE A 38 -17.20 -7.86 10.84
C ILE A 38 -15.70 -8.13 10.70
N PRO A 39 -14.82 -7.13 10.90
CA PRO A 39 -13.41 -7.26 10.55
C PRO A 39 -12.68 -8.36 11.33
N GLU A 40 -13.03 -8.56 12.59
CA GLU A 40 -12.46 -9.62 13.43
C GLU A 40 -12.82 -11.01 12.90
N LYS A 41 -14.07 -11.19 12.44
CA LYS A 41 -14.53 -12.46 11.83
C LYS A 41 -13.78 -12.75 10.53
N TYR A 42 -13.56 -11.75 9.70
CA TYR A 42 -12.79 -11.89 8.47
C TYR A 42 -11.34 -12.37 8.73
N ILE A 43 -10.67 -11.83 9.74
CA ILE A 43 -9.32 -12.26 10.13
C ILE A 43 -9.35 -13.73 10.59
N PHE A 44 -10.28 -14.09 11.46
CA PHE A 44 -10.40 -15.45 11.97
C PHE A 44 -10.64 -16.48 10.87
N GLU A 45 -11.54 -16.19 9.93
CA GLU A 45 -11.78 -17.03 8.75
C GLU A 45 -10.52 -17.16 7.88
N LYS A 46 -9.82 -16.05 7.62
CA LYS A 46 -8.62 -16.02 6.78
C LYS A 46 -7.47 -16.88 7.34
N TYR A 47 -7.26 -16.85 8.65
CA TYR A 47 -6.18 -17.61 9.29
C TYR A 47 -6.60 -19.01 9.77
N ASN A 48 -7.86 -19.37 9.54
CA ASN A 48 -8.50 -20.60 10.02
C ASN A 48 -8.29 -20.78 11.53
N ILE A 49 -8.68 -19.74 12.28
CA ILE A 49 -8.65 -19.70 13.76
C ILE A 49 -10.00 -19.24 14.29
N ASP A 50 -10.25 -19.44 15.58
CA ASP A 50 -11.41 -18.88 16.26
C ASP A 50 -11.00 -17.93 17.41
N SER A 51 -11.98 -17.24 17.99
CA SER A 51 -11.74 -16.25 19.05
C SER A 51 -11.18 -16.88 20.33
N LEU A 52 -11.59 -18.12 20.66
CA LEU A 52 -11.11 -18.83 21.84
C LEU A 52 -9.65 -19.26 21.64
N GLN A 53 -9.33 -19.80 20.45
CA GLN A 53 -7.99 -20.15 20.06
C GLN A 53 -7.05 -18.95 20.13
N PHE A 54 -7.49 -17.79 19.63
CA PHE A 54 -6.72 -16.55 19.72
C PHE A 54 -6.49 -16.12 21.18
N ALA A 55 -7.54 -16.10 22.00
CA ALA A 55 -7.44 -15.70 23.41
C ALA A 55 -6.46 -16.59 24.19
N LEU A 56 -6.60 -17.92 24.06
CA LEU A 56 -5.72 -18.89 24.72
C LEU A 56 -4.28 -18.79 24.21
N SER A 57 -4.08 -18.55 22.92
CA SER A 57 -2.74 -18.37 22.36
C SER A 57 -2.11 -17.07 22.85
N ASN A 58 -2.87 -15.98 22.89
CA ASN A 58 -2.40 -14.70 23.41
C ASN A 58 -2.01 -14.80 24.89
N GLU A 59 -2.84 -15.46 25.71
CA GLU A 59 -2.53 -15.77 27.10
C GLU A 59 -1.25 -16.61 27.22
N PHE A 60 -1.13 -17.68 26.43
CA PHE A 60 0.06 -18.54 26.42
C PHE A 60 1.34 -17.74 26.14
N TYR A 61 1.36 -16.90 25.10
CA TYR A 61 2.53 -16.10 24.77
C TYR A 61 2.82 -15.03 25.81
N SER A 62 1.80 -14.45 26.45
CA SER A 62 1.99 -13.43 27.49
C SER A 62 2.73 -13.92 28.75
N ASN A 63 2.79 -15.24 28.97
CA ASN A 63 3.55 -15.85 30.06
C ASN A 63 5.07 -15.82 29.86
N ASP A 64 5.55 -15.58 28.63
CA ASP A 64 6.96 -15.36 28.31
C ASP A 64 7.13 -14.00 27.62
N LEU A 65 7.50 -12.99 28.42
CA LEU A 65 7.61 -11.61 27.95
C LEU A 65 8.63 -11.43 26.81
N ASN A 66 9.70 -12.23 26.78
CA ASN A 66 10.71 -12.11 25.72
C ASN A 66 10.13 -12.60 24.40
N ARG A 67 9.44 -13.73 24.42
CA ARG A 67 8.77 -14.31 23.25
C ARG A 67 7.63 -13.42 22.76
N TYR A 68 6.84 -12.88 23.69
CA TYR A 68 5.75 -11.96 23.35
C TYR A 68 6.28 -10.66 22.74
N LEU A 69 7.35 -10.09 23.31
CA LEU A 69 8.01 -8.91 22.75
C LEU A 69 8.56 -9.17 21.34
N ASP A 70 9.12 -10.35 21.08
CA ASP A 70 9.58 -10.73 19.74
C ASP A 70 8.43 -10.71 18.71
N ILE A 71 7.29 -11.33 19.03
CA ILE A 71 6.09 -11.29 18.18
C ILE A 71 5.72 -9.84 17.85
N TYR A 72 5.64 -8.94 18.83
CA TYR A 72 5.29 -7.54 18.58
C TYR A 72 6.38 -6.76 17.81
N ASN A 73 7.65 -7.06 18.04
CA ASN A 73 8.74 -6.47 17.27
C ASN A 73 8.66 -6.86 15.80
N ARG A 74 8.32 -8.12 15.51
CA ARG A 74 8.13 -8.61 14.15
C ARG A 74 6.89 -8.01 13.47
N VAL A 75 5.80 -7.85 14.21
CA VAL A 75 4.62 -7.08 13.74
C VAL A 75 5.03 -5.65 13.38
N LYS A 76 5.80 -4.97 14.24
CA LYS A 76 6.29 -3.62 13.99
C LYS A 76 7.20 -3.54 12.77
N ALA A 77 8.12 -4.49 12.61
CA ALA A 77 9.00 -4.56 11.45
C ALA A 77 8.19 -4.70 10.15
N LYS A 78 7.20 -5.61 10.12
CA LYS A 78 6.30 -5.80 8.98
C LYS A 78 5.48 -4.55 8.64
N LEU A 79 5.01 -3.81 9.66
CA LEU A 79 4.34 -2.52 9.46
C LEU A 79 5.28 -1.46 8.85
N GLN A 80 6.53 -1.40 9.30
CA GLN A 80 7.52 -0.45 8.78
C GLN A 80 7.92 -0.76 7.35
N GLU A 81 8.15 -2.04 7.04
CA GLU A 81 8.44 -2.50 5.68
C GLU A 81 7.30 -2.16 4.72
N ASN A 82 6.07 -2.53 5.07
CA ASN A 82 4.92 -2.26 4.20
C ASN A 82 4.65 -0.76 4.04
N LYS A 83 4.89 0.04 5.08
CA LYS A 83 4.84 1.51 4.97
C LYS A 83 5.86 2.03 3.95
N GLN A 84 7.09 1.54 3.99
CA GLN A 84 8.14 1.99 3.07
C GLN A 84 7.81 1.60 1.63
N ILE A 85 7.36 0.37 1.39
CA ILE A 85 6.93 -0.11 0.07
C ILE A 85 5.84 0.80 -0.52
N ILE A 86 4.85 1.19 0.29
CA ILE A 86 3.77 2.08 -0.16
C ILE A 86 4.30 3.48 -0.50
N ILE A 87 5.19 4.04 0.34
CA ILE A 87 5.80 5.36 0.10
C ILE A 87 6.59 5.33 -1.22
N ASP A 88 7.45 4.34 -1.40
CA ASP A 88 8.28 4.20 -2.60
C ASP A 88 7.41 4.05 -3.86
N SER A 89 6.32 3.27 -3.77
CA SER A 89 5.35 3.11 -4.85
C SER A 89 4.70 4.45 -5.23
N ILE A 90 4.28 5.24 -4.24
CA ILE A 90 3.68 6.57 -4.46
C ILE A 90 4.70 7.53 -5.09
N GLU A 91 5.95 7.51 -4.64
CA GLU A 91 7.01 8.36 -5.21
C GLU A 91 7.32 7.99 -6.65
N ASN A 92 7.44 6.70 -6.95
CA ASN A 92 7.67 6.22 -8.30
C ASN A 92 6.51 6.61 -9.23
N TYR A 93 5.27 6.44 -8.77
CA TYR A 93 4.10 6.88 -9.53
C TYR A 93 4.13 8.39 -9.83
N LYS A 94 4.51 9.22 -8.85
CA LYS A 94 4.66 10.68 -9.05
C LYS A 94 5.75 11.01 -10.06
N LYS A 95 6.91 10.34 -9.98
CA LYS A 95 8.03 10.52 -10.92
C LYS A 95 7.62 10.14 -12.34
N ASP A 96 6.97 8.98 -12.51
CA ASP A 96 6.49 8.51 -13.81
C ASP A 96 5.45 9.46 -14.41
N ARG A 97 4.52 9.95 -13.60
CA ARG A 97 3.54 10.95 -14.03
C ARG A 97 4.23 12.23 -14.51
N ALA A 98 5.18 12.75 -13.73
CA ALA A 98 5.92 13.95 -14.09
C ALA A 98 6.72 13.76 -15.39
N LYS A 99 7.38 12.60 -15.56
CA LYS A 99 8.11 12.26 -16.79
C LYS A 99 7.18 12.23 -18.01
N ARG A 100 6.03 11.57 -17.91
CA ARG A 100 5.02 11.53 -18.98
C ARG A 100 4.53 12.93 -19.34
N SER A 101 4.24 13.78 -18.35
CA SER A 101 3.85 15.18 -18.60
C SER A 101 4.94 15.95 -19.35
N LEU A 102 6.21 15.79 -18.99
CA LEU A 102 7.33 16.43 -19.69
C LEU A 102 7.51 15.90 -21.12
N GLU A 103 7.30 14.60 -21.35
CA GLU A 103 7.36 14.00 -22.69
C GLU A 103 6.27 14.53 -23.62
N ILE A 104 5.05 14.71 -23.12
CA ILE A 104 3.94 15.31 -23.88
C ILE A 104 4.30 16.73 -24.31
N VAL A 105 4.75 17.58 -23.37
CA VAL A 105 5.14 18.97 -23.67
C VAL A 105 6.29 19.03 -24.68
N LYS A 106 7.27 18.12 -24.59
CA LYS A 106 8.37 18.05 -25.57
C LYS A 106 7.88 17.67 -26.96
N ARG A 107 6.98 16.69 -27.08
CA ARG A 107 6.40 16.28 -28.38
C ARG A 107 5.58 17.40 -29.01
N GLU A 108 4.75 18.08 -28.23
CA GLU A 108 3.96 19.23 -28.70
C GLU A 108 4.86 20.37 -29.21
N ARG A 109 5.92 20.71 -28.46
CA ARG A 109 6.91 21.71 -28.90
C ARG A 109 7.60 21.31 -30.21
N SER A 110 8.03 20.05 -30.34
CA SER A 110 8.65 19.56 -31.58
C SER A 110 7.71 19.67 -32.77
N SER A 111 6.47 19.19 -32.63
CA SER A 111 5.46 19.26 -33.69
C SER A 111 5.13 20.69 -34.13
N THR A 112 5.14 21.63 -33.18
CA THR A 112 4.94 23.07 -33.45
C THR A 112 6.10 23.64 -34.26
N ILE A 113 7.35 23.31 -33.88
CA ILE A 113 8.56 23.76 -34.59
C ILE A 113 8.57 23.20 -36.02
N ASP A 114 8.22 21.93 -36.20
CA ASP A 114 8.19 21.28 -37.51
C ASP A 114 7.14 21.92 -38.43
N SER A 115 5.97 22.23 -37.87
CA SER A 115 4.89 22.95 -38.58
C SER A 115 5.32 24.36 -39.01
N ILE A 116 6.03 25.09 -38.13
CA ILE A 116 6.57 26.44 -38.44
C ILE A 116 7.62 26.37 -39.57
N LYS A 117 8.54 25.39 -39.50
CA LYS A 117 9.56 25.18 -40.54
C LYS A 117 8.92 24.86 -41.89
N MET A 118 7.94 23.96 -41.91
CA MET A 118 7.22 23.59 -43.14
C MET A 118 6.45 24.78 -43.74
N LYS A 119 5.87 25.64 -42.90
CA LYS A 119 5.19 26.86 -43.39
C LYS A 119 6.19 27.85 -44.01
N ARG A 120 7.38 28.00 -43.41
CA ARG A 120 8.43 28.88 -43.94
C ARG A 120 9.01 28.40 -45.28
N SER A 121 9.22 27.09 -45.46
CA SER A 121 9.75 26.56 -46.72
C SER A 121 8.78 26.67 -47.90
N ARG A 122 7.49 26.84 -47.63
CA ARG A 122 6.45 27.04 -48.65
C ARG A 122 6.14 28.51 -48.96
N MET A 123 6.75 29.46 -48.25
CA MET A 123 6.54 30.88 -48.55
C MET A 123 7.33 31.30 -49.80
N PRO A 124 6.71 32.05 -50.74
CA PRO A 124 7.43 32.58 -51.87
C PRO A 124 8.50 33.56 -51.39
N LEU A 125 9.70 33.51 -52.01
CA LEU A 125 10.77 34.46 -51.74
C LEU A 125 10.27 35.85 -52.13
N LYS A 126 10.30 36.80 -51.17
CA LYS A 126 10.08 38.21 -51.51
C LYS A 126 11.25 38.66 -52.38
N THR A 127 10.98 38.89 -53.66
CA THR A 127 11.84 39.69 -54.53
C THR A 127 11.63 41.14 -54.15
N ASN A 128 12.69 41.82 -53.73
CA ASN A 128 12.68 43.26 -53.55
C ASN A 128 13.00 43.88 -54.92
N ASP A 129 11.99 44.48 -55.55
CA ASP A 129 12.17 45.44 -56.65
C ASP A 129 12.48 46.84 -56.08
#